data_AF-A0A6C0HWC5-F1
#
_entry.id   AF-A0A6C0HWC5-F1
#
_cell.length_a   1.000
_cell.length_b   1.000
_cell.length_c   1.000
_cell.angle_alpha   90.00
_cell.angle_beta   90.00
_cell.angle_gamma   90.00
#
_symmetry.space_group_name_H-M   'P 1'
#
loop_
_entity.id
_entity.type
_entity.pdbx_description
1 polymer ?
#
loop_
_entity_poly.entity_id
_entity_poly.type
_entity_poly.pdbx_seq_one_letter_code
_entity_poly.pdbx_strand_id
1 'polypeptide(L)'
;MSEPAEIELITETTELSLLKILSDLITDPTTDPVTYPIVDLENDAYDSHSSSEYEREIEHNKMSLPVHLIDLIKLNINLEREELQQKYKIELTGEILSILSLMLNADPAFFVSVENTFIEIIKGNKIDARDVPNIMALLINLYTILAELKFKPLNTQICGSVLKFIIAVIIQDKVVCIDNEMDMLLCLTLLIDSCIELTTLNNKFKKTKSRFNPFAGCFTF
;
A
#
# COMPACT_ATOMS: atom_id res chain seq x y z
N MET A 1 12.72 -28.52 44.37
CA MET A 1 11.78 -28.00 45.37
C MET A 1 11.92 -26.49 45.29
N SER A 2 11.14 -25.83 44.42
CA SER A 2 9.81 -25.21 44.71
C SER A 2 10.03 -23.89 45.46
N GLU A 3 9.64 -22.70 45.02
CA GLU A 3 8.47 -22.22 44.25
C GLU A 3 8.81 -20.95 43.42
N PRO A 4 7.92 -20.51 42.49
CA PRO A 4 8.11 -19.37 41.58
C PRO A 4 7.53 -18.05 42.14
N ALA A 5 8.01 -16.91 41.62
CA ALA A 5 7.43 -15.59 41.89
C ALA A 5 6.66 -15.07 40.67
N GLU A 6 5.54 -14.44 40.96
CA GLU A 6 4.36 -14.14 40.17
C GLU A 6 4.59 -13.23 38.94
N ILE A 7 3.86 -13.55 37.87
CA ILE A 7 3.61 -12.70 36.70
C ILE A 7 2.31 -11.95 37.01
N GLU A 8 2.40 -10.64 37.26
CA GLU A 8 1.22 -9.79 37.36
C GLU A 8 0.79 -9.26 35.99
N LEU A 9 -0.53 -9.37 35.81
CA LEU A 9 -1.36 -9.17 34.65
C LEU A 9 -1.49 -7.66 34.31
N ILE A 10 -1.05 -7.23 33.12
CA ILE A 10 -1.37 -5.91 32.57
C ILE A 10 -1.90 -6.11 31.15
N THR A 11 -3.15 -6.55 31.02
CA THR A 11 -3.81 -6.71 29.70
C THR A 11 -5.22 -6.14 29.61
N GLU A 12 -5.76 -5.49 30.66
CA GLU A 12 -7.18 -5.08 30.66
C GLU A 12 -7.45 -3.59 30.33
N THR A 13 -6.44 -2.73 30.24
CA THR A 13 -6.66 -1.28 30.10
C THR A 13 -6.82 -0.79 28.65
N THR A 14 -6.43 -1.57 27.65
CA THR A 14 -6.48 -1.15 26.23
C THR A 14 -7.77 -1.55 25.52
N GLU A 15 -8.36 -2.71 25.83
CA GLU A 15 -9.61 -3.15 25.17
C GLU A 15 -10.82 -2.28 25.54
N LEU A 16 -10.90 -1.82 26.80
CA LEU A 16 -11.97 -0.92 27.24
C LEU A 16 -11.92 0.46 26.57
N SER A 17 -10.72 0.89 26.13
CA SER A 17 -10.55 2.16 25.42
C SER A 17 -11.05 2.08 23.98
N LEU A 18 -10.92 0.91 23.33
CA LEU A 18 -11.37 0.70 21.95
C LEU A 18 -12.90 0.48 21.87
N LEU A 19 -13.49 -0.21 22.84
CA LEU A 19 -14.96 -0.39 22.89
C LEU A 19 -15.71 0.91 23.19
N LYS A 20 -15.10 1.83 23.94
CA LYS A 20 -15.70 3.14 24.23
C LYS A 20 -15.78 4.04 23.00
N ILE A 21 -14.76 4.00 22.14
CA ILE A 21 -14.73 4.73 20.86
C ILE A 21 -15.80 4.19 19.89
N LEU A 22 -16.07 2.88 19.91
CA LEU A 22 -17.13 2.27 19.09
C LEU A 22 -18.55 2.58 19.61
N SER A 23 -18.73 2.74 20.92
CA SER A 23 -20.02 3.11 21.53
C SER A 23 -20.42 4.55 21.24
N ASP A 24 -19.46 5.48 21.25
CA ASP A 24 -19.73 6.92 21.05
C ASP A 24 -20.08 7.27 19.60
N LEU A 25 -19.93 6.33 18.65
CA LEU A 25 -20.31 6.48 17.24
C LEU A 25 -21.77 6.06 16.92
N ILE A 26 -22.51 5.48 17.88
CA ILE A 26 -23.85 4.91 17.62
C ILE A 26 -25.01 5.75 18.20
N THR A 27 -24.75 6.90 18.84
CA THR A 27 -25.83 7.73 19.39
C THR A 27 -25.75 9.20 18.99
N ASP A 28 -26.50 9.59 17.95
CA ASP A 28 -27.45 10.71 18.04
C ASP A 28 -28.55 10.60 16.96
N PRO A 29 -29.85 10.54 17.33
CA PRO A 29 -30.97 10.50 16.41
C PRO A 29 -31.56 11.90 16.17
N THR A 30 -31.39 12.47 14.97
CA THR A 30 -32.28 13.54 14.51
C THR A 30 -32.51 13.48 13.01
N THR A 31 -33.57 12.80 12.58
CA THR A 31 -34.37 13.21 11.43
C THR A 31 -35.82 12.78 11.65
N ASP A 32 -36.71 13.77 11.65
CA ASP A 32 -38.16 13.61 11.76
C ASP A 32 -38.75 12.74 10.63
N PRO A 33 -39.85 11.99 10.87
CA PRO A 33 -40.43 11.10 9.88
C PRO A 33 -41.29 11.89 8.87
N VAL A 34 -40.93 11.80 7.59
CA VAL A 34 -41.79 12.24 6.49
C VAL A 34 -42.76 11.11 6.14
N THR A 35 -44.03 11.34 6.47
CA THR A 35 -45.19 10.52 6.11
C THR A 35 -45.44 10.56 4.60
N TYR A 36 -45.52 9.39 3.95
CA TYR A 36 -46.13 9.25 2.61
C TYR A 36 -47.41 8.42 2.71
N PRO A 37 -48.46 8.76 1.93
CA PRO A 37 -49.75 8.10 2.02
C PRO A 37 -49.73 6.71 1.37
N ILE A 38 -50.33 5.76 2.08
CA ILE A 38 -50.67 4.42 1.59
C ILE A 38 -51.78 4.58 0.55
N VAL A 39 -51.55 4.06 -0.65
CA VAL A 39 -52.59 3.91 -1.68
C VAL A 39 -52.80 2.41 -1.87
N ASP A 40 -54.00 1.96 -1.53
CA ASP A 40 -54.51 0.61 -1.74
C ASP A 40 -54.58 0.29 -3.24
N LEU A 41 -54.03 -0.85 -3.64
CA LEU A 41 -54.33 -1.51 -4.90
C LEU A 41 -54.44 -3.01 -4.64
N GLU A 42 -55.69 -3.48 -4.65
CA GLU A 42 -56.07 -4.90 -4.68
C GLU A 42 -55.71 -5.55 -6.03
N ASN A 43 -55.35 -6.84 -5.94
CA ASN A 43 -55.60 -7.94 -6.87
C ASN A 43 -55.03 -7.90 -8.31
N ASP A 44 -54.19 -8.88 -8.68
CA ASP A 44 -54.67 -10.18 -9.20
C ASP A 44 -53.51 -11.19 -9.44
N ALA A 45 -53.91 -12.45 -9.59
CA ALA A 45 -53.19 -13.72 -9.42
C ALA A 45 -52.18 -14.18 -10.52
N TYR A 46 -51.45 -15.25 -10.17
CA TYR A 46 -50.57 -16.15 -10.97
C TYR A 46 -49.23 -15.54 -11.46
N ASP A 47 -48.05 -16.08 -11.16
CA ASP A 47 -47.59 -17.44 -11.47
C ASP A 47 -46.41 -17.84 -10.57
N SER A 48 -46.36 -19.12 -10.23
CA SER A 48 -45.45 -19.73 -9.27
C SER A 48 -44.34 -20.48 -10.01
N HIS A 49 -43.20 -19.85 -10.26
CA HIS A 49 -41.90 -20.51 -10.48
C HIS A 49 -40.74 -19.50 -10.34
N SER A 50 -39.64 -19.95 -9.73
CA SER A 50 -38.32 -19.27 -9.61
C SER A 50 -38.01 -18.51 -8.31
N SER A 51 -38.04 -19.22 -7.17
CA SER A 51 -37.43 -18.76 -5.91
C SER A 51 -35.99 -19.24 -5.70
N SER A 52 -35.30 -19.76 -6.71
CA SER A 52 -33.93 -20.31 -6.58
C SER A 52 -32.83 -19.49 -7.28
N GLU A 53 -33.16 -18.31 -7.78
CA GLU A 53 -32.23 -17.46 -8.55
C GLU A 53 -31.97 -16.08 -7.90
N TYR A 54 -32.80 -15.65 -6.94
CA TYR A 54 -32.60 -14.38 -6.22
C TYR A 54 -31.76 -14.49 -4.93
N GLU A 55 -31.46 -15.71 -4.47
CA GLU A 55 -30.61 -15.95 -3.29
C GLU A 55 -29.10 -16.05 -3.63
N ARG A 56 -28.71 -15.90 -4.90
CA ARG A 56 -27.29 -15.95 -5.31
C ARG A 56 -26.64 -14.57 -5.57
N GLU A 57 -27.34 -13.46 -5.34
CA GLU A 57 -26.80 -12.11 -5.58
C GLU A 57 -26.65 -11.23 -4.32
N ILE A 58 -26.93 -11.75 -3.11
CA ILE A 58 -26.81 -10.99 -1.84
C ILE A 58 -25.66 -11.51 -0.94
N GLU A 59 -24.66 -12.20 -1.50
CA GLU A 59 -23.40 -12.48 -0.76
C GLU A 59 -22.20 -11.64 -1.22
N HIS A 60 -22.33 -10.86 -2.31
CA HIS A 60 -21.18 -10.16 -2.89
C HIS A 60 -21.08 -8.67 -2.55
N ASN A 61 -21.77 -8.21 -1.50
CA ASN A 61 -21.68 -6.82 -1.05
C ASN A 61 -21.41 -6.70 0.45
N LYS A 62 -20.36 -7.38 0.93
CA LYS A 62 -19.61 -6.84 2.07
C LYS A 62 -18.86 -5.63 1.56
N MET A 63 -19.49 -4.48 1.66
CA MET A 63 -18.89 -3.17 1.49
C MET A 63 -17.88 -2.97 2.63
N SER A 64 -16.73 -3.63 2.51
CA SER A 64 -15.54 -3.29 3.27
C SER A 64 -15.21 -1.85 2.88
N LEU A 65 -15.14 -0.95 3.86
CA LEU A 65 -14.54 0.36 3.61
C LEU A 65 -13.20 0.13 2.89
N PRO A 66 -12.89 0.87 1.82
CA PRO A 66 -11.60 0.74 1.16
C PRO A 66 -10.55 1.11 2.21
N VAL A 67 -9.78 0.12 2.65
CA VAL A 67 -8.69 0.36 3.58
C VAL A 67 -7.62 1.11 2.80
N HIS A 68 -7.37 2.36 3.18
CA HIS A 68 -6.40 3.20 2.48
C HIS A 68 -4.97 2.75 2.75
N LEU A 69 -4.10 2.92 1.75
CA LEU A 69 -2.70 2.50 1.81
C LEU A 69 -1.97 3.16 2.99
N ILE A 70 -2.27 4.42 3.27
CA ILE A 70 -1.66 5.17 4.38
C ILE A 70 -1.91 4.48 5.72
N ASP A 71 -3.14 4.02 5.95
CA ASP A 71 -3.51 3.41 7.24
C ASP A 71 -2.85 2.05 7.42
N LEU A 72 -2.72 1.27 6.34
CA LEU A 72 -1.99 0.00 6.35
C LEU A 72 -0.50 0.22 6.59
N ILE A 73 0.13 1.19 5.93
CA ILE A 73 1.55 1.48 6.14
C ILE A 73 1.79 1.93 7.59
N LYS A 74 0.92 2.77 8.16
CA LYS A 74 0.99 3.15 9.58
C LYS A 74 0.87 1.96 10.52
N LEU A 75 -0.07 1.05 10.26
CA LEU A 75 -0.24 -0.17 11.06
C LEU A 75 1.02 -1.04 10.99
N ASN A 76 1.52 -1.28 9.78
CA ASN A 76 2.65 -2.16 9.54
C ASN A 76 3.97 -1.64 10.13
N ILE A 77 4.20 -0.32 10.19
CA ILE A 77 5.44 0.23 10.79
C ILE A 77 5.57 -0.09 12.28
N ASN A 78 4.46 -0.35 12.98
CA ASN A 78 4.46 -0.68 14.40
C ASN A 78 4.63 -2.18 14.69
N LEU A 79 4.65 -3.03 13.65
CA LEU A 79 4.87 -4.47 13.79
C LEU A 79 6.36 -4.80 13.89
N GLU A 80 6.65 -5.96 14.49
CA GLU A 80 8.01 -6.48 14.55
C GLU A 80 8.52 -6.83 13.15
N ARG A 81 9.81 -6.59 12.90
CA ARG A 81 10.40 -6.72 11.56
C ARG A 81 10.27 -8.14 11.03
N GLU A 82 10.51 -9.14 11.88
CA GLU A 82 10.42 -10.56 11.53
C GLU A 82 9.01 -10.92 11.05
N GLU A 83 7.97 -10.35 11.67
CA GLU A 83 6.57 -10.57 11.27
C GLU A 83 6.30 -9.98 9.89
N LEU A 84 6.78 -8.75 9.63
CA LEU A 84 6.63 -8.10 8.33
C LEU A 84 7.36 -8.86 7.22
N GLN A 85 8.57 -9.34 7.48
CA GLN A 85 9.33 -10.12 6.49
C GLN A 85 8.65 -11.45 6.17
N GLN A 86 8.07 -12.12 7.17
CA GLN A 86 7.31 -13.34 6.96
C GLN A 86 6.02 -13.08 6.16
N LYS A 87 5.30 -12.02 6.50
CA LYS A 87 4.05 -11.63 5.83
C LYS A 87 4.31 -11.27 4.37
N TYR A 88 5.18 -10.30 4.13
CA TYR A 88 5.37 -9.71 2.80
C TYR A 88 6.39 -10.44 1.93
N LYS A 89 7.19 -11.34 2.51
CA LYS A 89 8.30 -12.05 1.83
C LYS A 89 9.29 -11.09 1.16
N ILE A 90 9.50 -9.92 1.78
CA ILE A 90 10.44 -8.89 1.33
C ILE A 90 11.50 -8.72 2.42
N GLU A 91 12.76 -8.62 2.02
CA GLU A 91 13.84 -8.27 2.92
C GLU A 91 13.69 -6.80 3.38
N LEU A 92 13.40 -6.63 4.67
CA LEU A 92 13.18 -5.31 5.27
C LEU A 92 14.32 -4.96 6.21
N THR A 93 14.96 -3.82 5.97
CA THR A 93 15.91 -3.22 6.91
C THR A 93 15.19 -2.20 7.78
N GLY A 94 15.74 -1.90 8.96
CA GLY A 94 15.20 -0.83 9.83
C GLY A 94 15.24 0.55 9.16
N GLU A 95 16.13 0.72 8.18
CA GLU A 95 16.23 1.91 7.37
C GLU A 95 14.97 2.12 6.51
N ILE A 96 14.43 1.05 5.91
CA ILE A 96 13.20 1.11 5.11
C ILE A 96 12.01 1.56 5.96
N LEU A 97 11.85 1.00 7.17
CA LEU A 97 10.77 1.39 8.08
C LEU A 97 10.90 2.84 8.55
N SER A 98 12.13 3.29 8.82
CA SER A 98 12.41 4.69 9.18
C SER A 98 12.06 5.64 8.04
N ILE A 99 12.37 5.27 6.80
CA ILE A 99 12.01 6.05 5.61
C ILE A 99 10.50 6.12 5.44
N LEU A 100 9.79 5.01 5.56
CA LEU A 100 8.33 4.99 5.43
C LEU A 100 7.67 5.89 6.49
N SER A 101 8.15 5.84 7.74
CA SER A 101 7.68 6.71 8.81
C SER A 101 7.93 8.19 8.51
N LEU A 102 9.12 8.55 8.01
CA LEU A 102 9.43 9.93 7.60
C LEU A 102 8.55 10.40 6.43
N MET A 103 8.36 9.56 5.42
CA MET A 103 7.55 9.88 4.26
C MET A 103 6.07 10.08 4.63
N LEU A 104 5.52 9.24 5.52
CA LEU A 104 4.14 9.40 5.99
C LEU A 104 3.88 10.77 6.62
N ASN A 105 4.88 11.31 7.32
CA ASN A 105 4.78 12.61 7.98
C ASN A 105 5.04 13.78 7.03
N ALA A 106 5.97 13.61 6.09
CA ALA A 106 6.42 14.70 5.23
C ALA A 106 5.61 14.86 3.95
N ASP A 107 5.22 13.75 3.32
CA ASP A 107 4.45 13.75 2.08
C ASP A 107 3.46 12.57 2.02
N PRO A 108 2.33 12.66 2.74
CA PRO A 108 1.28 11.65 2.66
C PRO A 108 0.64 11.59 1.26
N ALA A 109 0.72 12.66 0.46
CA ALA A 109 0.13 12.70 -0.88
C ALA A 109 0.81 11.72 -1.85
N PHE A 110 2.09 11.41 -1.63
CA PHE A 110 2.78 10.35 -2.37
C PHE A 110 2.04 9.01 -2.26
N PHE A 111 1.64 8.58 -1.06
CA PHE A 111 0.95 7.31 -0.87
C PHE A 111 -0.42 7.29 -1.54
N VAL A 112 -1.16 8.41 -1.48
CA VAL A 112 -2.42 8.56 -2.22
C VAL A 112 -2.20 8.43 -3.73
N SER A 113 -1.14 9.06 -4.25
CA SER A 113 -0.79 8.96 -5.66
C SER A 113 -0.42 7.54 -6.07
N VAL A 114 0.33 6.82 -5.23
CA VAL A 114 0.68 5.41 -5.46
C VAL A 114 -0.58 4.54 -5.46
N GLU A 115 -1.45 4.68 -4.45
CA GLU A 115 -2.70 3.94 -4.34
C GLU A 115 -3.58 4.14 -5.58
N ASN A 116 -3.80 5.40 -5.99
CA ASN A 116 -4.58 5.72 -7.19
C ASN A 116 -3.94 5.15 -8.46
N THR A 117 -2.63 5.27 -8.60
CA THR A 117 -1.90 4.72 -9.76
C THR A 117 -2.07 3.21 -9.84
N PHE A 118 -1.97 2.50 -8.72
CA PHE A 118 -2.17 1.06 -8.70
C PHE A 118 -3.62 0.66 -8.89
N ILE A 119 -4.59 1.40 -8.36
CA ILE A 119 -6.01 1.19 -8.68
C ILE A 119 -6.26 1.30 -10.18
N GLU A 120 -5.62 2.25 -10.87
CA GLU A 120 -5.77 2.42 -12.32
C GLU A 120 -5.07 1.32 -13.13
N ILE A 121 -3.83 0.99 -12.77
CA ILE A 121 -3.02 -0.03 -13.46
C ILE A 121 -3.61 -1.43 -13.27
N ILE A 122 -4.07 -1.74 -12.06
CA ILE A 122 -4.44 -3.10 -11.66
C ILE A 122 -5.91 -3.41 -11.98
N LYS A 123 -6.74 -2.43 -12.34
CA LYS A 123 -8.14 -2.64 -12.82
C LYS A 123 -8.25 -3.68 -13.94
N GLY A 124 -7.19 -3.92 -14.72
CA GLY A 124 -7.15 -4.93 -15.78
C GLY A 124 -6.68 -6.33 -15.35
N ASN A 125 -6.36 -6.54 -14.06
CA ASN A 125 -5.69 -7.72 -13.51
C ASN A 125 -4.40 -8.13 -14.27
N LYS A 126 -3.83 -7.18 -15.03
CA LYS A 126 -2.63 -7.33 -15.85
C LYS A 126 -1.95 -5.97 -15.97
N ILE A 127 -0.63 -6.00 -16.11
CA ILE A 127 0.17 -4.83 -16.43
C ILE A 127 0.42 -4.84 -17.93
N ASP A 128 -0.06 -3.83 -18.63
CA ASP A 128 0.21 -3.62 -20.04
C ASP A 128 1.41 -2.68 -20.23
N ALA A 129 1.97 -2.66 -21.44
CA ALA A 129 3.07 -1.76 -21.80
C ALA A 129 2.73 -0.26 -21.59
N ARG A 130 1.44 0.08 -21.52
CA ARG A 130 0.93 1.44 -21.27
C ARG A 130 1.10 1.88 -19.81
N ASP A 131 1.21 0.93 -18.88
CA ASP A 131 1.29 1.18 -17.44
C ASP A 131 2.73 1.38 -16.97
N VAL A 132 3.68 0.81 -17.70
CA VAL A 132 5.12 0.88 -17.41
C VAL A 132 5.62 2.32 -17.17
N PRO A 133 5.27 3.33 -17.99
CA PRO A 133 5.68 4.71 -17.74
C PRO A 133 5.20 5.26 -16.40
N ASN A 134 3.99 4.91 -15.96
CA ASN A 134 3.44 5.37 -14.67
C ASN A 134 4.22 4.75 -13.50
N ILE A 135 4.56 3.46 -13.60
CA ILE A 135 5.37 2.78 -12.58
C ILE A 135 6.78 3.38 -12.51
N MET A 136 7.39 3.69 -13.66
CA MET A 136 8.68 4.40 -13.70
C MET A 136 8.58 5.80 -13.08
N ALA A 137 7.46 6.51 -13.29
CA ALA A 137 7.23 7.81 -12.67
C ALA A 137 7.15 7.73 -11.14
N LEU A 138 6.53 6.68 -10.58
CA LEU A 138 6.50 6.45 -9.12
C LEU A 138 7.92 6.31 -8.53
N LEU A 139 8.82 5.59 -9.21
CA LEU A 139 10.22 5.49 -8.79
C LEU A 139 10.95 6.83 -8.82
N ILE A 140 10.71 7.65 -9.85
CA ILE A 140 11.31 8.99 -9.98
C ILE A 140 10.80 9.90 -8.85
N ASN A 141 9.50 9.88 -8.59
CA ASN A 141 8.87 10.68 -7.53
C ASN A 141 9.42 10.26 -6.15
N LEU A 142 9.52 8.96 -5.88
CA LEU A 142 10.11 8.44 -4.65
C LEU A 142 11.56 8.91 -4.47
N TYR A 143 12.37 8.82 -5.52
CA TYR A 143 13.75 9.28 -5.47
C TYR A 143 13.85 10.79 -5.18
N THR A 144 12.94 11.58 -5.77
CA THR A 144 12.87 13.03 -5.59
C THR A 144 12.51 13.39 -4.15
N ILE A 145 11.47 12.78 -3.59
CA ILE A 145 11.05 12.99 -2.20
C ILE A 145 12.20 12.66 -1.24
N LEU A 146 12.86 11.51 -1.43
CA LEU A 146 13.97 11.12 -0.55
C LEU A 146 15.19 12.06 -0.66
N ALA A 147 15.44 12.63 -1.84
CA ALA A 147 16.46 13.66 -2.03
C ALA A 147 16.10 14.96 -1.28
N GLU A 148 14.83 15.38 -1.32
CA GLU A 148 14.32 16.57 -0.63
C GLU A 148 14.35 16.42 0.89
N LEU A 149 14.03 15.22 1.39
CA LEU A 149 14.16 14.85 2.80
C LEU A 149 15.62 14.76 3.28
N LYS A 150 16.59 15.03 2.40
CA LYS A 150 18.04 14.99 2.66
C LYS A 150 18.49 13.64 3.23
N PHE A 151 17.80 12.56 2.89
CA PHE A 151 18.17 11.23 3.32
C PHE A 151 19.53 10.87 2.73
N LYS A 152 20.52 10.56 3.58
CA LYS A 152 21.89 10.27 3.17
C LYS A 152 22.41 9.00 3.84
N PRO A 153 23.01 8.08 3.07
CA PRO A 153 23.20 8.13 1.62
C PRO A 153 21.92 7.78 0.84
N LEU A 154 21.53 8.61 -0.14
CA LEU A 154 20.47 8.26 -1.07
C LEU A 154 20.95 7.11 -1.97
N ASN A 155 20.42 5.92 -1.75
CA ASN A 155 20.77 4.71 -2.48
C ASN A 155 19.56 4.23 -3.28
N THR A 156 19.76 4.03 -4.59
CA THR A 156 18.72 3.53 -5.50
C THR A 156 18.18 2.16 -5.08
N GLN A 157 18.98 1.35 -4.40
CA GLN A 157 18.53 0.07 -3.82
C GLN A 157 17.51 0.25 -2.70
N ILE A 158 17.69 1.28 -1.86
CA ILE A 158 16.77 1.59 -0.77
C ILE A 158 15.45 2.10 -1.35
N CYS A 159 15.50 3.01 -2.33
CA CYS A 159 14.30 3.46 -3.05
C CYS A 159 13.51 2.28 -3.63
N GLY A 160 14.22 1.37 -4.29
CA GLY A 160 13.62 0.14 -4.81
C GLY A 160 12.91 -0.69 -3.76
N SER A 161 13.58 -0.92 -2.63
CA SER A 161 13.07 -1.74 -1.54
C SER A 161 11.84 -1.11 -0.86
N VAL A 162 11.86 0.21 -0.67
CA VAL A 162 10.71 0.98 -0.17
C VAL A 162 9.51 0.81 -1.10
N LEU A 163 9.70 0.98 -2.42
CA LEU A 163 8.59 0.84 -3.37
C LEU A 163 8.06 -0.59 -3.45
N LYS A 164 8.94 -1.61 -3.44
CA LYS A 164 8.54 -3.02 -3.39
C LYS A 164 7.70 -3.33 -2.17
N PHE A 165 8.08 -2.82 -0.99
CA PHE A 165 7.30 -2.99 0.22
C PHE A 165 5.91 -2.37 0.10
N ILE A 166 5.82 -1.13 -0.39
CA ILE A 166 4.54 -0.45 -0.61
C ILE A 166 3.64 -1.27 -1.55
N ILE A 167 4.20 -1.80 -2.64
CA ILE A 167 3.45 -2.66 -3.58
C ILE A 167 2.99 -3.95 -2.92
N ALA A 168 3.84 -4.60 -2.11
CA ALA A 168 3.44 -5.81 -1.41
C ALA A 168 2.28 -5.55 -0.44
N VAL A 169 2.27 -4.39 0.23
CA VAL A 169 1.13 -3.96 1.06
C VAL A 169 -0.13 -3.79 0.21
N ILE A 170 -0.05 -3.09 -0.93
CA ILE A 170 -1.20 -2.88 -1.83
C ILE A 170 -1.82 -4.20 -2.28
N ILE A 171 -0.98 -5.15 -2.68
CA ILE A 171 -1.41 -6.44 -3.22
C ILE A 171 -1.91 -7.34 -2.10
N GLN A 172 -1.07 -7.63 -1.11
CA GLN A 172 -1.33 -8.68 -0.13
C GLN A 172 -2.35 -8.27 0.94
N ASP A 173 -2.44 -6.97 1.27
CA ASP A 173 -3.50 -6.45 2.16
C ASP A 173 -4.78 -6.07 1.38
N LYS A 174 -4.88 -6.44 0.10
CA LYS A 174 -6.07 -6.29 -0.75
C LYS A 174 -6.58 -4.85 -0.87
N VAL A 175 -5.67 -3.87 -0.88
CA VAL A 175 -6.01 -2.49 -1.26
C VAL A 175 -6.59 -2.47 -2.69
N VAL A 176 -6.05 -3.34 -3.54
CA VAL A 176 -6.64 -3.66 -4.84
C VAL A 176 -6.87 -5.16 -4.95
N CYS A 177 -8.01 -5.56 -5.52
CA CYS A 177 -8.33 -6.97 -5.77
C CYS A 177 -7.63 -7.45 -7.05
N ILE A 178 -6.88 -8.56 -6.93
CA ILE A 178 -6.04 -9.12 -8.00
C ILE A 178 -6.24 -10.64 -7.98
N ASP A 179 -6.50 -11.23 -9.13
CA ASP A 179 -6.73 -12.68 -9.19
C ASP A 179 -5.42 -13.46 -9.02
N ASN A 180 -4.32 -12.92 -9.55
CA ASN A 180 -2.99 -13.53 -9.45
C ASN A 180 -1.97 -12.57 -8.84
N GLU A 181 -2.01 -12.50 -7.52
CA GLU A 181 -1.14 -11.64 -6.70
C GLU A 181 0.34 -11.92 -6.90
N MET A 182 0.72 -13.20 -6.97
CA MET A 182 2.12 -13.62 -7.04
C MET A 182 2.76 -13.19 -8.36
N ASP A 183 2.07 -13.42 -9.48
CA ASP A 183 2.60 -13.02 -10.80
C ASP A 183 2.65 -11.50 -10.94
N MET A 184 1.66 -10.78 -10.38
CA MET A 184 1.66 -9.32 -10.42
C MET A 184 2.77 -8.73 -9.56
N LEU A 185 2.95 -9.25 -8.33
CA LEU A 185 4.03 -8.83 -7.44
C LEU A 185 5.41 -9.12 -8.06
N LEU A 186 5.58 -10.28 -8.69
CA LEU A 186 6.81 -10.63 -9.40
C LEU A 186 7.07 -9.69 -10.57
N CYS A 187 6.06 -9.42 -11.41
CA CYS A 187 6.18 -8.52 -12.56
C CYS A 187 6.61 -7.11 -12.13
N LEU A 188 5.96 -6.54 -11.11
CA LEU A 188 6.30 -5.22 -10.57
C LEU A 188 7.70 -5.19 -9.95
N THR A 189 8.05 -6.25 -9.21
CA THR A 189 9.38 -6.37 -8.60
C THR A 189 10.47 -6.39 -9.67
N LEU A 190 10.30 -7.17 -10.74
CA LEU A 190 11.23 -7.25 -11.86
C LEU A 190 11.35 -5.92 -12.62
N LEU A 191 10.25 -5.21 -12.79
CA LEU A 191 10.26 -3.88 -13.40
C LEU A 191 11.05 -2.89 -12.55
N ILE A 192 10.81 -2.88 -11.24
CA ILE A 192 11.57 -2.04 -10.30
C ILE A 192 13.06 -2.38 -10.32
N ASP A 193 13.39 -3.68 -10.27
CA ASP A 193 14.78 -4.13 -10.34
C ASP A 193 15.47 -3.70 -11.62
N SER A 194 14.77 -3.80 -12.75
CA SER A 194 15.28 -3.32 -14.05
C SER A 194 15.57 -1.81 -14.02
N CYS A 195 14.70 -1.00 -13.41
CA CYS A 195 14.93 0.43 -13.27
C CYS A 195 16.14 0.75 -12.38
N ILE A 196 16.33 0.01 -11.28
CA ILE A 196 17.46 0.17 -10.36
C ILE A 196 18.78 -0.22 -11.05
N GLU A 197 18.79 -1.36 -11.76
CA GLU A 197 19.95 -1.82 -12.51
C GLU A 197 20.33 -0.81 -13.59
N LEU A 198 19.36 -0.30 -14.35
CA LEU A 198 19.60 0.71 -15.38
C LEU A 198 20.22 1.99 -14.79
N THR A 199 19.72 2.44 -13.63
CA THR A 199 20.25 3.61 -12.93
C THR A 199 21.68 3.35 -12.43
N THR A 200 21.92 2.15 -11.91
CA THR A 200 23.24 1.71 -11.43
C THR A 200 24.25 1.64 -12.58
N LEU A 201 23.86 1.10 -13.73
CA LEU A 201 24.68 1.06 -14.94
C LEU A 201 25.00 2.46 -15.45
N ASN A 202 24.01 3.35 -15.52
CA ASN A 202 24.21 4.74 -15.93
C ASN A 202 25.23 5.46 -15.03
N ASN A 203 25.14 5.24 -13.72
CA ASN A 203 26.09 5.80 -12.75
C ASN A 203 27.51 5.26 -12.94
N LYS A 204 27.67 3.98 -13.33
CA LYS A 204 28.98 3.41 -13.68
C LYS A 204 29.53 4.07 -14.95
N PHE A 205 28.75 4.24 -16.00
CA PHE A 205 29.20 4.88 -17.24
C PHE A 205 29.62 6.34 -17.06
N LYS A 206 28.92 7.12 -16.22
CA LYS A 206 29.29 8.51 -15.90
C LYS A 206 30.65 8.60 -15.19
N LYS A 207 30.92 7.70 -14.23
CA LYS A 207 32.21 7.62 -13.54
C LYS A 207 33.36 7.29 -14.50
N THR A 208 33.11 6.46 -15.50
CA THR A 208 34.10 6.09 -16.52
C THR A 208 34.45 7.27 -17.42
N LYS A 209 33.47 8.05 -17.91
CA LYS A 209 33.74 9.25 -18.74
C LYS A 209 34.57 10.30 -18.00
N SER A 210 34.38 10.47 -16.69
CA SER A 210 35.20 11.39 -15.87
C SER A 210 36.68 10.99 -15.78
N ARG A 211 37.02 9.72 -16.01
CA ARG A 211 38.40 9.21 -15.96
C ARG A 211 39.10 9.24 -17.33
N PHE A 212 38.38 9.53 -18.41
CA PHE A 212 38.91 9.63 -19.77
C PHE A 212 39.01 11.09 -20.25
N ASN A 213 39.66 11.95 -19.45
CA ASN A 213 40.19 13.23 -19.95
C ASN A 213 41.72 13.09 -20.08
N PRO A 214 42.28 12.74 -21.25
CA PRO A 214 43.72 12.66 -21.44
C PRO A 214 44.34 13.97 -21.97
N PHE A 215 43.60 15.06 -22.15
CA PHE A 215 44.09 16.25 -22.87
C PHE A 215 43.69 17.60 -22.25
N ALA A 216 44.05 17.84 -20.98
CA ALA A 216 43.90 19.18 -20.38
C ALA A 216 45.20 19.70 -19.74
N GLY A 217 46.37 19.27 -20.23
CA GLY A 217 47.64 19.70 -19.67
C GLY A 217 48.84 19.42 -20.56
N CYS A 218 48.84 19.91 -21.81
CA CYS A 218 50.08 19.98 -22.60
C CYS A 218 49.94 20.93 -23.80
N PHE A 219 49.83 22.24 -23.56
CA PHE A 219 50.24 23.27 -24.52
C PHE A 219 50.67 24.53 -23.76
N THR A 220 51.94 24.53 -23.35
CA THR A 220 52.74 25.74 -23.17
C THR A 220 53.70 25.78 -24.35
N PHE A 221 53.52 26.75 -25.24
CA PHE A 221 54.54 27.31 -26.12
C PHE A 221 54.22 28.79 -26.30
#